data_AF-A0A1F7UUU9-F1
#
_entry.id   AF-A0A1F7UUU9-F1
#
_cell.length_a   1.000
_cell.length_b   1.000
_cell.length_c   1.000
_cell.angle_alpha   90.00
_cell.angle_beta   90.00
_cell.angle_gamma   90.00
#
_symmetry.space_group_name_H-M   'P 1'
#
loop_
_entity.id
_entity.type
_entity.pdbx_description
1 polymer ?
#
loop_
_entity_poly.entity_id
_entity_poly.type
_entity_poly.pdbx_seq_one_letter_code
_entity_poly.pdbx_strand_id
1 'polypeptide(L)'
;MSTITKLLSDRKKLKSLASISIYVALMVIAAVVFSKYIDRESLQALVQNSGGLGIVVYFLIEVVYVTLTPLFNTAILIASGYIFGGHVGFAINFFATTLGLFLIVFLVKRYGRPLLQRVISENFYDRFDQLTQKIGPITLLVVYVLPLTPDDELTYIVAAGPIGFKRFILPIFLGTLAKSAYSYIGDMGTRGIVIATYARLILLVVGLIAVGLQERFLLKKRTG
;
A
#
# COMPACT_ATOMS: atom_id res chain seq x y z
N MET A 1 20.93 -10.85 27.41
CA MET A 1 20.79 -9.45 27.88
C MET A 1 21.63 -8.43 27.09
N SER A 2 22.51 -8.81 26.15
CA SER A 2 23.36 -7.84 25.40
C SER A 2 22.74 -7.28 24.11
N THR A 3 21.73 -7.95 23.54
CA THR A 3 21.14 -7.54 22.24
C THR A 3 20.14 -6.39 22.37
N ILE A 4 19.34 -6.36 23.46
CA ILE A 4 18.33 -5.32 23.70
C ILE A 4 18.99 -3.97 23.99
N THR A 5 20.05 -3.96 24.79
CA THR A 5 20.83 -2.76 25.12
C THR A 5 21.52 -2.17 23.89
N LYS A 6 21.99 -3.03 22.97
CA LYS A 6 22.61 -2.63 21.70
C LYS A 6 21.60 -2.10 20.67
N LEU A 7 20.34 -2.54 20.76
CA LEU A 7 19.21 -2.02 19.98
C LEU A 7 18.75 -0.64 20.50
N LEU A 8 18.76 -0.44 21.83
CA LEU A 8 18.40 0.83 22.48
C LEU A 8 19.46 1.93 22.27
N SER A 9 20.72 1.59 22.04
CA SER A 9 21.79 2.57 21.79
C SER A 9 21.72 3.20 20.40
N ASP A 10 21.06 2.56 19.45
CA ASP A 10 21.04 2.95 18.05
C ASP A 10 19.80 3.82 17.76
N ARG A 11 19.91 5.13 18.01
CA ARG A 11 18.80 6.11 17.99
C ARG A 11 17.95 6.05 16.70
N LYS A 12 18.55 5.69 15.55
CA LYS A 12 17.82 5.53 14.27
C LYS A 12 16.96 4.27 14.25
N LYS A 13 17.47 3.13 14.74
CA LYS A 13 16.69 1.88 14.86
C LYS A 13 15.59 2.00 15.91
N LEU A 14 15.85 2.70 17.01
CA LEU A 14 14.86 2.96 18.04
C LEU A 14 13.69 3.81 17.54
N LYS A 15 13.98 4.86 16.76
CA LYS A 15 12.94 5.69 16.11
C LYS A 15 12.11 4.90 15.09
N SER A 16 12.77 4.04 14.29
CA SER A 16 12.09 3.16 13.33
C SER A 16 11.16 2.15 14.03
N LEU A 17 11.66 1.47 15.07
CA LEU A 17 10.86 0.54 15.88
C LEU A 17 9.69 1.25 16.56
N ALA A 18 9.91 2.43 17.14
CA ALA A 18 8.83 3.22 17.73
C ALA A 18 7.76 3.60 16.69
N SER A 19 8.15 4.02 15.48
CA SER A 19 7.19 4.35 14.42
C SER A 19 6.38 3.13 13.96
N ILE A 20 7.01 1.96 13.85
CA ILE A 20 6.33 0.70 13.49
C ILE A 20 5.36 0.29 14.60
N SER A 21 5.78 0.37 15.87
CA SER A 21 4.91 0.05 17.02
C SER A 21 3.72 0.99 17.13
N ILE A 22 3.91 2.28 16.88
CA ILE A 22 2.83 3.28 16.87
C ILE A 22 1.85 2.99 15.73
N TYR A 23 2.36 2.71 14.53
CA TYR A 23 1.51 2.34 13.38
C TYR A 23 0.66 1.09 13.67
N VAL A 24 1.26 0.05 14.24
CA VAL A 24 0.56 -1.17 14.63
C VAL A 24 -0.49 -0.89 15.71
N ALA A 25 -0.16 -0.08 16.72
CA ALA A 25 -1.10 0.29 17.78
C ALA A 25 -2.31 1.07 17.21
N LEU A 26 -2.07 2.05 16.34
CA LEU A 26 -3.12 2.82 15.68
C LEU A 26 -4.04 1.93 14.83
N MET A 27 -3.48 0.97 14.10
CA MET A 27 -4.25 0.00 13.31
C MET A 27 -5.15 -0.88 14.19
N VAL A 28 -4.62 -1.40 15.31
CA VAL A 28 -5.40 -2.23 16.24
C VAL A 28 -6.51 -1.41 16.88
N ILE A 29 -6.22 -0.18 17.32
CA ILE A 29 -7.23 0.73 17.88
C ILE A 29 -8.31 1.01 16.84
N ALA A 30 -7.94 1.35 15.60
CA ALA A 30 -8.89 1.59 14.54
C ALA A 30 -9.78 0.37 14.29
N ALA A 31 -9.21 -0.84 14.21
CA ALA A 31 -9.97 -2.07 14.02
C ALA A 31 -10.95 -2.36 15.17
N VAL A 32 -10.52 -2.17 16.43
CA VAL A 32 -11.36 -2.37 17.61
C VAL A 32 -12.49 -1.33 17.67
N VAL A 33 -12.19 -0.05 17.45
CA VAL A 33 -13.19 1.02 17.42
C VAL A 33 -14.20 0.78 16.30
N PHE A 34 -13.73 0.44 15.09
CA PHE A 34 -14.59 0.13 13.96
C PHE A 34 -15.51 -1.05 14.29
N SER A 35 -14.98 -2.14 14.86
CA SER A 35 -15.78 -3.30 15.24
C SER A 35 -16.84 -3.03 16.31
N LYS A 36 -16.63 -2.01 17.16
CA LYS A 36 -17.49 -1.71 18.30
C LYS A 36 -18.58 -0.69 17.97
N TYR A 37 -18.31 0.27 17.09
CA TYR A 37 -19.19 1.41 16.83
C TYR A 37 -19.77 1.46 15.42
N ILE A 38 -19.24 0.67 14.49
CA ILE A 38 -19.75 0.60 13.12
C ILE A 38 -20.53 -0.71 12.98
N ASP A 39 -21.86 -0.60 12.97
CA ASP A 39 -22.74 -1.71 12.65
C ASP A 39 -22.85 -1.89 11.13
N ARG A 40 -22.68 -3.14 10.68
CA ARG A 40 -22.70 -3.49 9.25
C ARG A 40 -24.06 -3.21 8.63
N GLU A 41 -25.11 -3.59 9.34
CA GLU A 41 -26.49 -3.51 8.86
C GLU A 41 -26.90 -2.05 8.67
N SER A 42 -26.52 -1.19 9.62
CA SER A 42 -26.71 0.26 9.52
C SER A 42 -25.97 0.89 8.33
N LEU A 43 -24.71 0.51 8.07
CA LEU A 43 -23.97 1.01 6.90
C LEU A 43 -24.54 0.48 5.59
N GLN A 44 -24.92 -0.79 5.54
CA GLN A 44 -25.53 -1.39 4.36
C GLN A 44 -26.90 -0.78 4.08
N ALA A 45 -27.71 -0.50 5.11
CA ALA A 45 -28.99 0.18 4.96
C ALA A 45 -28.81 1.62 4.46
N LEU A 46 -27.83 2.36 4.97
CA LEU A 46 -27.48 3.70 4.45
C LEU A 46 -27.12 3.63 2.96
N VAL A 47 -26.34 2.63 2.57
CA VAL A 47 -25.94 2.46 1.16
C VAL A 47 -27.09 2.00 0.28
N GLN A 48 -27.88 1.02 0.71
CA GLN A 48 -29.08 0.56 0.00
C GLN A 48 -30.08 1.71 -0.21
N ASN A 49 -30.27 2.55 0.80
CA ASN A 49 -31.13 3.74 0.70
C ASN A 49 -30.54 4.82 -0.22
N SER A 50 -29.21 4.90 -0.36
CA SER A 50 -28.54 5.82 -1.30
C SER A 50 -28.43 5.29 -2.74
N GLY A 51 -28.85 4.04 -3.00
CA GLY A 51 -28.82 3.43 -4.32
C GLY A 51 -27.43 3.47 -4.99
N GLY A 52 -27.40 3.67 -6.31
CA GLY A 52 -26.14 3.73 -7.08
C GLY A 52 -25.24 4.92 -6.72
N LEU A 53 -25.75 5.94 -6.03
CA LEU A 53 -24.99 7.14 -5.69
C LEU A 53 -23.90 6.83 -4.64
N GLY A 54 -24.18 5.91 -3.70
CA GLY A 54 -23.19 5.44 -2.73
C GLY A 54 -21.98 4.77 -3.37
N ILE A 55 -22.19 3.99 -4.43
CA ILE A 55 -21.12 3.34 -5.22
C ILE A 55 -20.23 4.40 -5.88
N VAL A 56 -20.85 5.40 -6.53
CA VAL A 56 -20.10 6.46 -7.22
C VAL A 56 -19.29 7.30 -6.25
N VAL A 57 -19.88 7.71 -5.13
CA VAL A 57 -19.17 8.50 -4.11
C VAL A 57 -18.00 7.71 -3.54
N TYR A 58 -18.21 6.44 -3.19
CA TYR A 58 -17.13 5.60 -2.67
C TYR A 58 -16.01 5.41 -3.70
N PHE A 59 -16.37 5.12 -4.95
CA PHE A 59 -15.42 5.01 -6.04
C PHE A 59 -14.55 6.26 -6.17
N LEU A 60 -15.15 7.45 -6.14
CA LEU A 60 -14.41 8.72 -6.22
C LEU A 60 -13.51 8.94 -5.00
N ILE A 61 -13.99 8.61 -3.80
CA ILE A 61 -13.17 8.68 -2.57
C ILE A 61 -11.95 7.78 -2.71
N GLU A 62 -12.12 6.54 -3.19
CA GLU A 62 -11.01 5.60 -3.36
C GLU A 62 -10.02 6.09 -4.42
N VAL A 63 -10.49 6.57 -5.57
CA VAL A 63 -9.62 7.16 -6.60
C VAL A 63 -8.80 8.31 -6.00
N VAL A 64 -9.45 9.24 -5.31
CA VAL A 64 -8.76 10.39 -4.69
C VAL A 64 -7.78 9.94 -3.62
N TYR A 65 -8.17 8.98 -2.77
CA TYR A 65 -7.32 8.45 -1.71
C TYR A 65 -6.05 7.82 -2.29
N VAL A 66 -6.19 6.91 -3.25
CA VAL A 66 -5.06 6.27 -3.94
C VAL A 66 -4.20 7.31 -4.67
N THR A 67 -4.81 8.30 -5.33
CA THR A 67 -4.06 9.30 -6.12
C THR A 67 -3.35 10.37 -5.30
N LEU A 68 -3.86 10.73 -4.13
CA LEU A 68 -3.33 11.86 -3.35
C LEU A 68 -2.58 11.42 -2.09
N THR A 69 -2.88 10.24 -1.57
CA THR A 69 -2.25 9.75 -0.35
C THR A 69 -1.25 8.64 -0.68
N PRO A 70 0.05 8.83 -0.41
CA PRO A 70 1.03 7.75 -0.43
C PRO A 70 0.88 6.94 0.87
N LEU A 71 -0.31 6.41 1.09
CA LEU A 71 -0.68 5.66 2.29
C LEU A 71 -1.23 4.30 1.87
N PHE A 72 -0.95 3.28 2.69
CA PHE A 72 -1.52 1.95 2.53
C PHE A 72 -3.05 1.99 2.34
N ASN A 73 -3.49 1.70 1.12
CA ASN A 73 -4.91 1.69 0.72
C ASN A 73 -5.70 0.47 1.20
N THR A 74 -5.09 -0.42 1.99
CA THR A 74 -5.72 -1.72 2.24
C THR A 74 -6.94 -1.66 3.17
N ALA A 75 -7.11 -0.58 3.92
CA ALA A 75 -8.33 -0.34 4.69
C ALA A 75 -9.52 -0.02 3.78
N ILE A 76 -9.32 0.83 2.77
CA ILE A 76 -10.38 1.20 1.82
C ILE A 76 -10.75 0.00 0.92
N LEU A 77 -9.80 -0.87 0.58
CA LEU A 77 -10.13 -2.09 -0.19
C LEU A 77 -10.98 -3.09 0.59
N ILE A 78 -10.80 -3.17 1.91
CA ILE A 78 -11.61 -4.04 2.79
C ILE A 78 -12.97 -3.40 3.04
N ALA A 79 -13.01 -2.09 3.28
CA ALA A 79 -14.25 -1.36 3.54
C ALA A 79 -15.25 -1.48 2.38
N SER A 80 -14.78 -1.51 1.13
CA SER A 80 -15.67 -1.67 -0.03
C SER A 80 -16.41 -3.01 0.00
N GLY A 81 -15.73 -4.09 0.41
CA GLY A 81 -16.34 -5.40 0.57
C GLY A 81 -17.29 -5.49 1.77
N TYR A 82 -16.94 -4.82 2.86
CA TYR A 82 -17.80 -4.75 4.05
C TYR A 82 -19.13 -4.03 3.75
N ILE A 83 -19.04 -2.95 2.97
CA ILE A 83 -20.17 -2.06 2.63
C ILE A 83 -20.99 -2.60 1.44
N PHE A 84 -20.35 -2.97 0.34
CA PHE A 84 -21.03 -3.33 -0.93
C PHE A 84 -21.07 -4.83 -1.22
N GLY A 85 -20.44 -5.66 -0.37
CA GLY A 85 -20.26 -7.09 -0.61
C GLY A 85 -19.04 -7.40 -1.49
N GLY A 86 -18.65 -8.67 -1.54
CA GLY A 86 -17.37 -9.08 -2.15
C GLY A 86 -17.28 -8.75 -3.64
N HIS A 87 -18.30 -9.08 -4.43
CA HIS A 87 -18.24 -8.89 -5.89
C HIS A 87 -18.30 -7.42 -6.32
N VAL A 88 -19.20 -6.63 -5.72
CA VAL A 88 -19.33 -5.21 -6.04
C VAL A 88 -18.12 -4.44 -5.51
N GLY A 89 -17.69 -4.72 -4.27
CA GLY A 89 -16.47 -4.17 -3.71
C GLY A 89 -15.23 -4.52 -4.55
N PHE A 90 -15.14 -5.74 -5.08
CA PHE A 90 -14.07 -6.14 -5.99
C PHE A 90 -14.03 -5.27 -7.25
N ALA A 91 -15.19 -5.07 -7.90
CA ALA A 91 -15.26 -4.24 -9.10
C ALA A 91 -14.90 -2.78 -8.81
N ILE A 92 -15.43 -2.21 -7.72
CA ILE A 92 -15.09 -0.86 -7.25
C ILE A 92 -13.58 -0.74 -7.06
N ASN A 93 -13.00 -1.62 -6.25
CA ASN A 93 -11.56 -1.64 -5.95
C ASN A 93 -10.72 -1.70 -7.22
N PHE A 94 -11.07 -2.61 -8.14
CA PHE A 94 -10.32 -2.82 -9.36
C PHE A 94 -10.28 -1.56 -10.21
N PHE A 95 -11.43 -0.97 -10.50
CA PHE A 95 -11.50 0.21 -11.35
C PHE A 95 -10.97 1.47 -10.66
N ALA A 96 -11.31 1.68 -9.38
CA ALA A 96 -10.91 2.86 -8.63
C ALA A 96 -9.39 2.89 -8.39
N THR A 97 -8.82 1.80 -7.87
CA THR A 97 -7.37 1.72 -7.63
C THR A 97 -6.59 1.78 -8.95
N THR A 98 -7.06 1.12 -10.02
CA THR A 98 -6.40 1.19 -11.35
C THR A 98 -6.38 2.62 -11.88
N LEU A 99 -7.52 3.31 -11.83
CA LEU A 99 -7.60 4.71 -12.25
C LEU A 99 -6.71 5.59 -11.37
N GLY A 100 -6.74 5.37 -10.06
CA GLY A 100 -5.93 6.11 -9.10
C GLY A 100 -4.43 6.01 -9.37
N LEU A 101 -3.94 4.80 -9.65
CA LEU A 101 -2.54 4.55 -10.00
C LEU A 101 -2.16 5.15 -11.35
N PHE A 102 -3.03 5.10 -12.36
CA PHE A 102 -2.77 5.79 -13.62
C PHE A 102 -2.70 7.30 -13.45
N LEU A 103 -3.54 7.89 -12.61
CA LEU A 103 -3.46 9.31 -12.26
C LEU A 103 -2.14 9.63 -11.55
N ILE A 104 -1.65 8.79 -10.63
CA ILE A 104 -0.32 8.97 -10.02
C ILE A 104 0.76 8.99 -11.10
N VAL A 105 0.82 7.97 -11.96
CA VAL A 105 1.85 7.87 -13.00
C VAL A 105 1.79 9.10 -13.93
N PHE A 106 0.59 9.55 -14.29
CA PHE A 106 0.39 10.74 -15.10
C PHE A 106 0.87 12.03 -14.40
N LEU A 107 0.38 12.28 -13.18
CA LEU A 107 0.66 13.50 -12.42
C LEU A 107 2.14 13.61 -12.06
N VAL A 108 2.75 12.51 -11.63
CA VAL A 108 4.18 12.46 -11.29
C VAL A 108 5.03 12.72 -12.53
N LYS A 109 4.70 12.11 -13.68
CA LYS A 109 5.47 12.35 -14.91
C LYS A 109 5.31 13.76 -15.44
N ARG A 110 4.08 14.29 -15.40
CA ARG A 110 3.75 15.59 -15.96
C ARG A 110 4.21 16.76 -15.09
N TYR A 111 4.07 16.63 -13.78
CA TYR A 111 4.30 17.72 -12.82
C TYR A 111 5.39 17.37 -11.80
N GLY A 112 5.36 16.16 -11.24
CA GLY A 112 6.31 15.75 -10.20
C GLY A 112 7.77 15.75 -10.66
N ARG A 113 8.09 15.10 -11.79
CA ARG A 113 9.44 15.01 -12.35
C ARG A 113 10.02 16.40 -12.68
N PRO A 114 9.33 17.28 -13.43
CA PRO A 114 9.83 18.63 -13.68
C PRO A 114 10.03 19.46 -12.41
N LEU A 115 9.18 19.30 -11.39
CA LEU A 115 9.35 19.99 -10.10
C LEU A 115 10.59 19.47 -9.36
N LEU A 116 10.78 18.15 -9.27
CA LEU A 116 11.92 17.53 -8.60
C LEU A 116 13.25 17.93 -9.26
N GLN A 117 13.29 18.00 -10.59
CA GLN A 117 14.48 18.43 -11.35
C GLN A 117 14.88 19.90 -11.08
N ARG A 118 13.95 20.75 -10.63
CA ARG A 118 14.26 22.15 -10.27
C ARG A 118 14.79 22.31 -8.84
N VAL A 119 14.48 21.36 -7.97
CA VAL A 119 14.78 21.46 -6.53
C VAL A 119 15.99 20.61 -6.15
N ILE A 120 16.18 19.47 -6.83
CA ILE A 120 17.22 18.48 -6.53
C ILE A 120 18.39 18.65 -7.51
N SER A 121 19.61 18.37 -7.08
CA SER A 121 20.80 18.43 -7.92
C SER A 121 20.77 17.41 -9.06
N GLU A 122 21.28 17.82 -10.23
CA GLU A 122 21.35 16.98 -11.44
C GLU A 122 22.08 15.64 -11.17
N ASN A 123 23.20 15.69 -10.45
CA ASN A 123 23.98 14.50 -10.07
C ASN A 123 23.16 13.45 -9.28
N PHE A 124 22.23 13.89 -8.42
CA PHE A 124 21.35 12.97 -7.70
C PHE A 124 20.31 12.38 -8.66
N TYR A 125 19.76 13.22 -9.54
CA TYR A 125 18.74 12.83 -10.50
C TYR A 125 19.27 11.80 -11.51
N ASP A 126 20.51 11.94 -11.98
CA ASP A 126 21.13 10.98 -12.90
C ASP A 126 21.32 9.61 -12.25
N ARG A 127 21.77 9.58 -11.00
CA ARG A 127 21.87 8.33 -10.23
C ARG A 127 20.50 7.69 -10.02
N PHE A 128 19.48 8.51 -9.73
CA PHE A 128 18.11 8.05 -9.57
C PHE A 128 17.54 7.46 -10.86
N ASP A 129 17.77 8.10 -12.00
CA ASP A 129 17.35 7.61 -13.31
C ASP A 129 18.06 6.28 -13.66
N GLN A 130 19.37 6.16 -13.38
CA GLN A 130 20.10 4.89 -13.58
C GLN A 130 19.56 3.74 -12.72
N LEU A 131 19.12 4.02 -11.50
CA LEU A 131 18.52 3.02 -10.60
C LEU A 131 17.13 2.61 -11.09
N THR A 132 16.29 3.58 -11.41
CA THR A 132 14.90 3.32 -11.84
C THR A 132 14.82 2.71 -13.23
N GLN A 133 15.77 2.98 -14.13
CA GLN A 133 15.86 2.31 -15.45
C GLN A 133 15.98 0.80 -15.36
N LYS A 134 16.57 0.28 -14.28
CA LYS A 134 16.73 -1.17 -14.04
C LYS A 134 15.42 -1.83 -13.59
N ILE A 135 14.42 -1.05 -13.19
CA ILE A 135 13.11 -1.56 -12.76
C ILE A 135 12.30 -1.90 -14.01
N GLY A 136 12.14 -3.20 -14.25
CA GLY A 136 11.35 -3.71 -15.37
C GLY A 136 9.86 -3.85 -15.02
N PRO A 137 9.00 -4.09 -16.03
CA PRO A 137 7.58 -4.40 -15.82
C PRO A 137 7.35 -5.61 -14.91
N ILE A 138 8.23 -6.62 -14.96
CA ILE A 138 8.15 -7.81 -14.08
C ILE A 138 8.42 -7.42 -12.62
N THR A 139 9.43 -6.58 -12.37
CA THR A 139 9.73 -6.09 -11.02
C THR A 139 8.56 -5.31 -10.44
N LEU A 140 7.97 -4.43 -11.27
CA LEU A 140 6.75 -3.72 -10.90
C LEU A 140 5.62 -4.70 -10.60
N LEU A 141 5.36 -5.67 -11.47
CA LEU A 141 4.29 -6.65 -11.29
C LEU A 141 4.43 -7.41 -9.96
N VAL A 142 5.63 -7.91 -9.65
CA VAL A 142 5.89 -8.60 -8.39
C VAL A 142 5.58 -7.68 -7.21
N VAL A 143 5.97 -6.41 -7.29
CA VAL A 143 5.64 -5.41 -6.27
C VAL A 143 4.13 -5.26 -6.14
N TYR A 144 3.37 -5.03 -7.21
CA TYR A 144 1.93 -4.79 -7.08
C TYR A 144 1.13 -6.03 -6.66
N VAL A 145 1.58 -7.25 -7.00
CA VAL A 145 0.88 -8.50 -6.65
C VAL A 145 1.12 -8.91 -5.21
N LEU A 146 2.31 -8.63 -4.66
CA LEU A 146 2.63 -9.04 -3.30
C LEU A 146 1.71 -8.32 -2.28
N PRO A 147 1.13 -9.07 -1.33
CA PRO A 147 0.37 -8.45 -0.26
C PRO A 147 1.31 -7.60 0.60
N LEU A 148 0.88 -6.40 0.98
CA LEU A 148 1.59 -5.46 1.88
C LEU A 148 2.77 -4.71 1.28
N THR A 149 2.94 -4.75 -0.03
CA THR A 149 3.84 -3.82 -0.69
C THR A 149 3.24 -2.42 -0.69
N PRO A 150 4.07 -1.38 -0.42
CA PRO A 150 3.69 0.01 -0.56
C PRO A 150 3.67 0.37 -2.04
N ASP A 151 2.68 -0.15 -2.77
CA ASP A 151 2.60 -0.02 -4.22
C ASP A 151 2.33 1.41 -4.65
N ASP A 152 1.46 2.12 -3.94
CA ASP A 152 1.15 3.52 -4.24
C ASP A 152 2.43 4.37 -4.10
N GLU A 153 3.18 4.20 -3.00
CA GLU A 153 4.44 4.90 -2.73
C GLU A 153 5.54 4.54 -3.74
N LEU A 154 5.67 3.25 -4.06
CA LEU A 154 6.62 2.80 -5.08
C LEU A 154 6.23 3.33 -6.47
N THR A 155 4.94 3.48 -6.75
CA THR A 155 4.46 4.09 -8.00
C THR A 155 4.91 5.53 -8.10
N TYR A 156 4.78 6.33 -7.04
CA TYR A 156 5.28 7.72 -7.03
C TYR A 156 6.77 7.77 -7.33
N ILE A 157 7.57 6.93 -6.66
CA ILE A 157 9.02 6.90 -6.84
C ILE A 157 9.34 6.47 -8.28
N VAL A 158 8.81 5.34 -8.72
CA VAL A 158 9.19 4.75 -10.02
C VAL A 158 8.65 5.58 -11.19
N ALA A 159 7.49 6.23 -11.04
CA ALA A 159 6.95 7.13 -12.05
C ALA A 159 7.78 8.41 -12.24
N ALA A 160 8.49 8.87 -11.20
CA ALA A 160 9.44 9.97 -11.34
C ALA A 160 10.65 9.59 -12.21
N GLY A 161 10.97 8.29 -12.32
CA GLY A 161 12.00 7.78 -13.22
C GLY A 161 11.65 7.89 -14.71
N PRO A 162 12.58 7.53 -15.61
CA PRO A 162 12.43 7.72 -17.06
C PRO A 162 11.56 6.64 -17.72
N ILE A 163 11.02 5.72 -16.93
CA ILE A 163 10.20 4.59 -17.39
C ILE A 163 8.95 5.09 -18.11
N GLY A 164 8.66 4.64 -19.33
CA GLY A 164 7.46 5.07 -20.06
C GLY A 164 6.14 4.58 -19.44
N PHE A 165 5.06 5.36 -19.61
CA PHE A 165 3.71 5.05 -19.07
C PHE A 165 3.22 3.64 -19.41
N LYS A 166 3.45 3.16 -20.64
CA LYS A 166 3.01 1.84 -21.11
C LYS A 166 3.55 0.67 -20.27
N ARG A 167 4.71 0.84 -19.64
CA ARG A 167 5.33 -0.19 -18.79
C ARG A 167 4.60 -0.39 -17.46
N PHE A 168 3.74 0.55 -17.06
CA PHE A 168 2.94 0.47 -15.84
C PHE A 168 1.59 -0.20 -16.06
N ILE A 169 1.09 -0.25 -17.31
CA ILE A 169 -0.25 -0.74 -17.63
C ILE A 169 -0.47 -2.16 -17.11
N LEU A 170 0.33 -3.12 -17.59
CA LEU A 170 0.16 -4.53 -17.23
C LEU A 170 0.40 -4.79 -15.72
N PRO A 171 1.47 -4.24 -15.09
CA PRO A 171 1.66 -4.37 -13.65
C PRO A 171 0.52 -3.82 -12.80
N ILE A 172 0.01 -2.63 -13.14
CA ILE A 172 -1.13 -2.02 -12.44
C ILE A 172 -2.34 -2.92 -12.59
N PHE A 173 -2.74 -3.28 -13.81
CA PHE A 173 -3.93 -4.10 -14.03
C PHE A 173 -3.89 -5.44 -13.28
N LEU A 174 -2.80 -6.18 -13.36
CA LEU A 174 -2.70 -7.48 -12.68
C LEU A 174 -2.59 -7.34 -11.16
N GLY A 175 -1.87 -6.31 -10.70
CA GLY A 175 -1.72 -6.00 -9.29
C GLY A 175 -3.02 -5.58 -8.62
N THR A 176 -3.76 -4.66 -9.25
CA THR A 176 -5.06 -4.21 -8.77
C THR A 176 -6.09 -5.33 -8.83
N LEU A 177 -6.05 -6.20 -9.85
CA LEU A 177 -6.90 -7.39 -9.91
C LEU A 177 -6.69 -8.30 -8.70
N ALA A 178 -5.43 -8.58 -8.35
CA ALA A 178 -5.10 -9.37 -7.18
C ALA A 178 -5.55 -8.69 -5.87
N LYS A 179 -5.29 -7.38 -5.72
CA LYS A 179 -5.65 -6.61 -4.53
C LYS A 179 -7.15 -6.39 -4.37
N SER A 180 -7.91 -6.39 -5.46
CA SER A 180 -9.36 -6.24 -5.40
C SER A 180 -10.02 -7.35 -4.59
N ALA A 181 -9.35 -8.50 -4.44
CA ALA A 181 -9.79 -9.61 -3.59
C ALA A 181 -9.87 -9.26 -2.09
N TYR A 182 -9.26 -8.16 -1.63
CA TYR A 182 -9.44 -7.66 -0.26
C TYR A 182 -10.90 -7.31 0.07
N SER A 183 -11.73 -7.07 -0.94
CA SER A 183 -13.19 -6.93 -0.76
C SER A 183 -13.83 -8.21 -0.19
N TYR A 184 -13.44 -9.40 -0.62
CA TYR A 184 -13.99 -10.65 -0.07
C TYR A 184 -13.66 -10.83 1.41
N ILE A 185 -12.53 -10.29 1.86
CA ILE A 185 -12.18 -10.26 3.29
C ILE A 185 -13.13 -9.33 4.05
N GLY A 186 -13.43 -8.16 3.50
CA GLY A 186 -14.42 -7.24 4.09
C GLY A 186 -15.82 -7.83 4.12
N ASP A 187 -16.19 -8.59 3.09
CA ASP A 187 -17.50 -9.21 2.96
C ASP A 187 -17.75 -10.32 4.00
N MET A 188 -16.68 -11.00 4.45
CA MET A 188 -16.73 -11.91 5.60
C MET A 188 -17.00 -11.20 6.94
N GLY A 189 -17.17 -9.88 6.93
CA GLY A 189 -17.49 -9.07 8.11
C GLY A 189 -16.31 -8.95 9.08
N THR A 190 -16.62 -8.75 10.35
CA THR A 190 -15.62 -8.53 11.41
C THR A 190 -14.63 -9.69 11.53
N ARG A 191 -15.05 -10.93 11.29
CA ARG A 191 -14.16 -12.11 11.29
C ARG A 191 -13.09 -12.01 10.20
N GLY A 192 -13.47 -11.63 8.97
CA GLY A 192 -12.52 -11.44 7.87
C GLY A 192 -11.52 -10.32 8.15
N ILE A 193 -12.00 -9.19 8.67
CA ILE A 193 -11.14 -8.05 9.07
C ILE A 193 -10.12 -8.46 10.12
N VAL A 194 -10.53 -9.25 11.11
CA VAL A 194 -9.64 -9.78 12.16
C VAL A 194 -8.63 -10.76 11.57
N ILE A 195 -9.05 -11.71 10.73
CA ILE A 195 -8.14 -12.66 10.04
C ILE A 195 -7.10 -11.90 9.21
N ALA A 196 -7.52 -10.90 8.45
CA ALA A 196 -6.61 -10.09 7.65
C ALA A 196 -5.63 -9.30 8.51
N THR A 197 -6.09 -8.74 9.63
CA THR A 197 -5.21 -8.07 10.60
C THR A 197 -4.13 -9.04 11.11
N TYR A 198 -4.51 -10.25 11.53
CA TYR A 198 -3.55 -11.27 11.97
C TYR A 198 -2.60 -11.73 10.86
N ALA A 199 -3.12 -12.03 9.66
CA ALA A 199 -2.31 -12.41 8.52
C ALA A 199 -1.28 -11.33 8.17
N ARG A 200 -1.66 -10.05 8.26
CA ARG A 200 -0.75 -8.92 8.04
C ARG A 200 0.32 -8.80 9.11
N LEU A 201 -0.04 -8.97 10.39
CA LEU A 201 0.95 -8.96 11.47
C LEU A 201 1.96 -10.09 11.30
N ILE A 202 1.50 -11.29 10.94
CA ILE A 202 2.38 -12.44 10.67
C ILE A 202 3.33 -12.14 9.51
N LEU A 203 2.80 -11.67 8.37
CA LEU A 203 3.62 -11.33 7.21
C LEU A 203 4.64 -10.23 7.51
N LEU A 204 4.25 -9.21 8.28
CA LEU A 204 5.16 -8.15 8.73
C LEU A 204 6.29 -8.70 9.59
N VAL A 205 5.99 -9.57 10.56
CA VAL A 205 6.99 -10.23 11.41
C VAL A 205 7.92 -11.10 10.57
N VAL A 206 7.37 -11.92 9.66
CA VAL A 206 8.16 -12.75 8.75
C VAL A 206 9.06 -11.90 7.85
N GLY A 207 8.54 -10.81 7.30
CA GLY A 207 9.30 -9.85 6.49
C GLY A 207 10.46 -9.22 7.27
N LEU A 208 10.22 -8.79 8.50
CA LEU A 208 11.26 -8.24 9.38
C LEU A 208 12.35 -9.27 9.71
N ILE A 209 11.96 -10.53 9.95
CA ILE A 209 12.91 -11.63 10.18
C ILE A 209 13.74 -11.88 8.92
N ALA A 210 13.10 -11.95 7.75
CA ALA A 210 13.78 -12.17 6.48
C ALA A 210 14.81 -11.06 6.18
N VAL A 211 14.43 -9.79 6.38
CA VAL A 211 15.35 -8.64 6.23
C VAL A 211 16.48 -8.73 7.25
N GLY A 212 16.19 -9.03 8.51
CA GLY A 212 17.20 -9.19 9.55
C GLY A 212 18.19 -10.33 9.27
N LEU A 213 17.73 -11.43 8.66
CA LEU A 213 18.58 -12.52 8.19
C LEU A 213 19.42 -12.09 6.98
N GLN A 214 18.83 -11.42 6.00
CA GLN A 214 19.53 -10.91 4.83
C GLN A 214 20.67 -9.95 5.21
N GLU A 215 20.43 -9.02 6.15
CA GLU A 215 21.48 -8.13 6.67
C GLU A 215 22.62 -8.91 7.32
N ARG A 216 22.32 -9.96 8.11
CA ARG A 216 23.35 -10.82 8.72
C ARG A 216 24.17 -11.57 7.67
N PHE A 217 23.54 -12.09 6.62
CA PHE A 217 24.24 -12.77 5.53
C PHE A 217 25.13 -11.82 4.73
N LEU A 218 24.66 -10.61 4.43
CA LEU A 218 25.44 -9.59 3.70
C LEU A 218 26.63 -9.07 4.51
N LEU A 219 26.48 -8.92 5.83
CA LEU A 219 27.58 -8.54 6.72
C LEU A 219 28.65 -9.65 6.77
N LYS A 220 28.24 -10.92 6.84
CA LYS A 220 29.17 -12.07 6.86
C LYS A 220 29.98 -12.18 5.56
N LYS A 221 29.43 -11.77 4.42
CA LYS A 221 30.08 -11.79 3.10
C LYS A 221 31.00 -10.59 2.84
N ARG A 222 30.96 -9.54 3.67
CA ARG A 222 31.87 -8.37 3.60
C ARG A 222 33.09 -8.50 4.51
N THR A 223 33.06 -9.39 5.50
CA THR A 223 34.11 -9.58 6.51
C THR A 223 34.94 -10.85 6.32
N GLY A 224 34.73 -11.59 5.24
CA GLY A 224 35.53 -12.75 4.82
C GLY A 224 35.90 -12.62 3.36
#